data_AF-A0A318CJC8-F1
#
_entry.id   AF-A0A318CJC8-F1
#
_cell.length_a   1.000
_cell.length_b   1.000
_cell.length_c   1.000
_cell.angle_alpha   90.00
_cell.angle_beta   90.00
_cell.angle_gamma   90.00
#
_symmetry.space_group_name_H-M   'P 1'
#
loop_
_entity.id
_entity.type
_entity.pdbx_description
1 polymer ?
#
loop_
_entity_poly.entity_id
_entity_poly.type
_entity_poly.pdbx_seq_one_letter_code
_entity_poly.pdbx_strand_id
1 'polypeptide(L)'
;MRKVLTGYAISFNRRHGRHGYLYQNRYKSILCQEDEYLLELVRYIHLNPVKAGVVKSFGKLDRYRWSGHSVLVGCRRRTWQDRDEILFPFWFKEAGSCEAVSEVH
;
A
#
# COMPACT_ATOMS: atom_id res chain seq x y z
N MET A 1 -6.99 -16.02 -5.70
CA MET A 1 -7.86 -15.29 -4.76
C MET A 1 -9.18 -15.97 -4.39
N ARG A 2 -9.87 -16.70 -5.29
CA ARG A 2 -11.18 -17.35 -4.98
C ARG A 2 -11.16 -18.18 -3.69
N LYS A 3 -10.24 -19.15 -3.57
CA LYS A 3 -10.14 -20.06 -2.41
C LYS A 3 -10.00 -19.30 -1.08
N VAL A 4 -9.12 -18.30 -1.02
CA VAL A 4 -8.87 -17.49 0.18
C VAL A 4 -10.10 -16.69 0.58
N LEU A 5 -10.68 -15.94 -0.36
CA LEU A 5 -11.83 -15.08 -0.09
C LEU A 5 -13.07 -15.89 0.29
N THR A 6 -13.34 -16.99 -0.42
CA THR A 6 -14.45 -17.90 -0.12
C THR A 6 -14.28 -18.55 1.26
N GLY A 7 -13.09 -19.08 1.56
CA GLY A 7 -12.82 -19.69 2.87
C GLY A 7 -13.01 -18.71 4.02
N TYR A 8 -12.50 -17.49 3.87
CA TYR A 8 -12.70 -16.44 4.88
C TYR A 8 -14.18 -16.05 5.03
N ALA A 9 -14.90 -15.83 3.93
CA ALA A 9 -16.31 -15.46 3.98
C ALA A 9 -17.17 -16.51 4.67
N ILE A 10 -16.95 -17.80 4.39
CA ILE A 10 -17.64 -18.90 5.05
C ILE A 10 -17.33 -18.92 6.55
N SER A 11 -16.04 -18.80 6.92
CA SER A 11 -15.61 -18.81 8.32
C SER A 11 -16.20 -17.63 9.10
N PHE A 12 -16.15 -16.43 8.53
CA PHE A 12 -16.71 -15.21 9.11
C PHE A 12 -18.22 -15.32 9.31
N ASN A 13 -18.96 -15.75 8.28
CA ASN A 13 -20.41 -15.89 8.36
C ASN A 13 -20.83 -16.90 9.42
N ARG A 14 -20.15 -18.05 9.51
CA ARG A 14 -20.39 -19.05 10.56
C ARG A 14 -20.12 -18.49 11.96
N ARG A 15 -19.00 -17.78 12.14
CA ARG A 15 -18.61 -17.18 13.43
C ARG A 15 -19.62 -16.13 13.92
N HIS A 16 -20.22 -15.38 13.01
CA HIS A 16 -21.08 -14.24 13.34
C HIS A 16 -22.58 -14.53 13.12
N GLY A 17 -22.98 -15.77 12.82
CA GLY A 17 -24.38 -16.13 12.55
C GLY A 17 -24.99 -15.37 11.36
N ARG A 18 -24.15 -14.98 10.38
CA ARG A 18 -24.59 -14.21 9.20
C ARG A 18 -24.82 -15.12 8.00
N HIS A 19 -25.68 -14.67 7.10
CA HIS A 19 -25.94 -15.30 5.81
C HIS A 19 -25.71 -14.30 4.67
N GLY A 20 -25.46 -14.82 3.45
CA GLY A 20 -25.25 -14.00 2.25
C GLY A 20 -23.81 -13.54 2.01
N TYR A 21 -23.66 -12.55 1.11
CA TYR A 21 -22.37 -12.05 0.65
C TYR A 21 -21.66 -11.22 1.72
N LEU A 22 -20.38 -11.53 1.98
CA LEU A 22 -19.52 -10.74 2.86
C LEU A 22 -18.87 -9.57 2.13
N TYR A 23 -18.45 -9.79 0.88
CA TYR A 23 -17.78 -8.78 0.07
C TYR A 23 -18.78 -8.13 -0.89
N GLN A 24 -18.71 -6.80 -1.01
CA GLN A 24 -19.59 -6.04 -1.89
C GLN A 24 -19.25 -6.22 -3.38
N ASN A 25 -17.96 -6.35 -3.70
CA ASN A 25 -17.45 -6.39 -5.08
C ASN A 25 -16.56 -7.61 -5.32
N ARG A 26 -16.39 -7.97 -6.60
CA ARG A 26 -15.43 -9.00 -7.02
C ARG A 26 -13.99 -8.49 -6.86
N TYR A 27 -13.07 -9.41 -6.57
CA TYR A 27 -11.63 -9.14 -6.57
C TYR A 27 -11.19 -8.70 -7.98
N LYS A 28 -10.36 -7.64 -8.04
CA LYS A 28 -9.76 -7.13 -9.27
C LYS A 28 -8.28 -7.51 -9.30
N SER A 29 -7.79 -7.92 -10.48
CA SER A 29 -6.37 -8.19 -10.74
C SER A 29 -5.96 -7.33 -11.91
N ILE A 30 -5.07 -6.37 -11.68
CA ILE A 30 -4.61 -5.42 -12.70
C ILE A 30 -3.11 -5.66 -12.88
N LEU A 31 -2.68 -5.83 -14.12
CA LEU A 31 -1.26 -5.95 -14.44
C LEU A 31 -0.62 -4.56 -14.35
N CYS A 32 0.43 -4.42 -13.53
CA CYS A 32 1.22 -3.21 -13.46
C CYS A 32 2.38 -3.36 -14.44
N GLN A 33 2.31 -2.69 -15.60
CA GLN A 33 3.36 -2.77 -16.63
C GLN A 33 4.28 -1.54 -16.63
N GLU A 34 3.79 -0.40 -16.15
CA GLU A 34 4.51 0.87 -16.12
C GLU A 34 4.96 1.19 -14.69
N ASP A 35 6.20 1.66 -14.54
CA ASP A 35 6.77 2.02 -13.25
C ASP A 35 6.01 3.19 -12.61
N GLU A 36 5.54 4.16 -13.41
CA GLU A 36 4.69 5.26 -12.92
C GLU A 36 3.40 4.74 -12.27
N TYR A 37 2.74 3.77 -12.89
CA TYR A 37 1.51 3.20 -12.36
C TYR A 37 1.76 2.49 -11.03
N LEU A 38 2.87 1.75 -10.94
CA LEU A 38 3.27 1.07 -9.70
C LEU A 38 3.52 2.09 -8.57
N LEU A 39 4.24 3.18 -8.84
CA LEU A 39 4.53 4.22 -7.86
C LEU A 39 3.25 4.90 -7.34
N GLU A 40 2.33 5.24 -8.23
CA GLU A 40 1.03 5.81 -7.84
C GLU A 40 0.17 4.81 -7.06
N LEU A 41 0.20 3.53 -7.45
CA LEU A 41 -0.51 2.47 -6.73
C LEU A 41 0.03 2.27 -5.31
N VAL A 42 1.36 2.28 -5.14
CA VAL A 42 2.01 2.22 -3.83
C VAL A 42 1.57 3.42 -2.99
N ARG A 43 1.71 4.65 -3.50
CA ARG A 43 1.24 5.87 -2.81
C ARG A 43 -0.23 5.75 -2.42
N TYR A 44 -1.09 5.29 -3.33
CA TYR A 44 -2.51 5.10 -3.09
C TYR A 44 -2.77 4.13 -1.94
N ILE A 45 -2.19 2.93 -1.96
CA ILE A 45 -2.39 1.89 -0.92
C ILE A 45 -2.00 2.42 0.46
N HIS A 46 -0.85 3.08 0.56
CA HIS A 46 -0.35 3.56 1.84
C HIS A 46 -1.14 4.75 2.38
N LEU A 47 -1.66 5.62 1.51
CA LEU A 47 -2.44 6.80 1.91
C LEU A 47 -3.94 6.54 2.08
N ASN A 48 -4.46 5.41 1.58
CA ASN A 48 -5.87 5.07 1.66
C ASN A 48 -6.45 5.10 3.09
N PRO A 49 -5.74 4.65 4.16
CA PRO A 49 -6.26 4.76 5.53
C PRO A 49 -6.52 6.20 5.99
N VAL A 50 -5.73 7.17 5.50
CA VAL A 50 -5.95 8.60 5.78
C VAL A 50 -7.11 9.11 4.95
N LYS A 51 -7.13 8.80 3.64
CA LYS A 51 -8.22 9.18 2.72
C LYS A 51 -9.58 8.64 3.16
N ALA A 52 -9.62 7.43 3.71
CA ALA A 52 -10.82 6.79 4.24
C ALA A 52 -11.21 7.25 5.66
N GLY A 53 -10.45 8.17 6.27
CA GLY A 53 -10.71 8.68 7.63
C GLY A 53 -10.41 7.69 8.77
N VAL A 54 -9.84 6.52 8.48
CA VAL A 54 -9.45 5.52 9.49
C VAL A 54 -8.28 6.02 10.33
N VAL A 55 -7.36 6.76 9.71
CA VAL A 55 -6.22 7.42 10.37
C VAL A 55 -6.39 8.92 10.26
N LYS A 56 -6.44 9.62 11.41
CA LYS A 56 -6.77 11.06 11.48
C LYS A 56 -5.72 12.01 10.88
N SER A 57 -4.48 11.56 10.68
CA SER A 57 -3.39 12.42 10.21
C SER A 57 -2.23 11.60 9.64
N PHE A 58 -1.49 12.17 8.69
CA PHE A 58 -0.28 11.55 8.11
C PHE A 58 0.73 11.11 9.18
N GLY A 59 1.00 11.96 10.18
CA GLY A 59 1.95 11.63 11.26
C GLY A 59 1.53 10.48 12.20
N LYS A 60 0.35 9.86 11.99
CA LYS A 60 -0.08 8.65 12.71
C LYS A 60 -0.06 7.40 11.84
N LEU A 61 0.22 7.56 10.55
CA LEU A 61 0.17 6.48 9.57
C LEU A 61 1.30 5.47 9.76
N ASP A 62 2.45 5.91 10.28
CA ASP A 62 3.59 5.11 10.74
C ASP A 62 3.21 4.09 11.83
N ARG A 63 2.15 4.36 12.60
CA ARG A 63 1.64 3.49 13.66
C ARG A 63 0.48 2.61 13.19
N TYR A 64 -0.03 2.82 11.98
CA TYR A 64 -1.16 2.05 11.47
C TYR A 64 -0.72 0.63 11.07
N ARG A 65 -1.07 -0.34 11.91
CA ARG A 65 -0.59 -1.73 11.78
C ARG A 65 -1.02 -2.42 10.47
N TRP A 66 -2.15 -1.99 9.90
CA TRP A 66 -2.79 -2.62 8.74
C TRP A 66 -2.35 -2.03 7.40
N SER A 67 -1.21 -1.34 7.37
CA SER A 67 -0.51 -1.00 6.13
C SER A 67 0.98 -1.36 6.24
N GLY A 68 1.66 -1.41 5.09
CA GLY A 68 3.12 -1.52 5.04
C GLY A 68 3.86 -0.19 5.24
N HIS A 69 3.15 0.92 5.54
CA HIS A 69 3.71 2.27 5.48
C HIS A 69 4.89 2.44 6.42
N SER A 70 4.75 1.95 7.66
CA SER A 70 5.81 1.94 8.68
C SER A 70 7.13 1.31 8.22
N VAL A 71 7.08 0.35 7.29
CA VAL A 71 8.30 -0.27 6.75
C VAL A 71 8.92 0.62 5.68
N LEU A 72 8.12 1.20 4.79
CA LEU A 72 8.63 2.10 3.75
C LEU A 72 9.35 3.32 4.35
N VAL A 73 8.77 3.94 5.39
CA VAL A 73 9.37 5.10 6.09
C VAL A 73 10.45 4.71 7.10
N GLY A 74 10.81 3.43 7.21
CA GLY A 74 11.90 2.96 8.08
C GLY A 74 11.57 2.86 9.58
N CYS A 75 10.33 3.08 10.00
CA CYS A 75 9.93 2.96 11.41
C CYS A 75 9.85 1.51 11.90
N ARG A 76 9.69 0.53 11.01
CA ARG A 76 9.62 -0.91 11.33
C ARG A 76 10.32 -1.75 10.27
N ARG A 77 10.77 -2.95 10.65
CA ARG A 77 11.25 -3.97 9.72
C ARG A 77 10.35 -5.19 9.75
N ARG A 78 10.05 -5.75 8.58
CA ARG A 78 9.28 -6.98 8.41
C ARG A 78 10.01 -7.86 7.39
N THR A 79 10.24 -9.12 7.72
CA THR A 79 11.00 -10.06 6.85
C THR A 79 10.27 -10.43 5.56
N TRP A 80 8.96 -10.20 5.51
CA TRP A 80 8.09 -10.54 4.38
C TRP A 80 7.74 -9.35 3.50
N GLN A 81 8.21 -8.15 3.82
CA GLN A 81 7.93 -6.94 3.06
C GLN A 81 9.25 -6.40 2.51
N ASP A 82 9.46 -6.53 1.20
CA ASP A 82 10.60 -5.90 0.53
C ASP A 82 10.38 -4.38 0.50
N ARG A 83 11.37 -3.66 1.03
CA ARG A 83 11.38 -2.20 1.09
C ARG A 83 12.19 -1.63 -0.07
N ASP A 84 13.33 -2.24 -0.36
CA ASP A 84 14.33 -1.63 -1.21
C ASP A 84 13.92 -1.77 -2.67
N GLU A 85 13.28 -2.89 -3.05
CA GLU A 85 12.67 -3.05 -4.38
C GLU A 85 11.57 -1.98 -4.62
N ILE A 86 10.73 -1.71 -3.62
CA ILE A 86 9.64 -0.72 -3.74
C ILE A 86 10.18 0.71 -3.78
N LEU A 87 11.24 1.01 -3.03
CA LEU A 87 11.82 2.35 -2.99
C LEU A 87 12.79 2.62 -4.14
N PHE A 88 13.36 1.60 -4.76
CA PHE A 88 14.32 1.73 -5.85
C PHE A 88 13.88 2.74 -6.91
N PRO A 89 12.67 2.68 -7.50
CA PRO A 89 12.29 3.59 -8.57
C PRO A 89 12.07 5.04 -8.09
N PHE A 90 11.87 5.28 -6.79
CA PHE A 90 11.78 6.64 -6.25
C PHE A 90 13.13 7.36 -6.28
N TRP A 91 14.23 6.67 -5.99
CA TRP A 91 15.58 7.26 -5.97
C TRP A 91 16.08 7.64 -7.36
N PHE A 92 15.78 6.84 -8.38
CA PHE A 92 16.19 7.14 -9.77
C PHE A 92 15.36 8.25 -10.41
N LYS A 93 14.12 8.44 -9.96
CA LYS A 93 13.27 9.51 -10.48
C LYS A 93 13.67 10.89 -9.92
N GLU A 94 14.20 10.96 -8.70
CA GLU A 94 14.75 12.21 -8.14
C GLU A 94 16.07 12.62 -8.82
N ALA A 95 16.87 11.66 -9.32
CA ALA A 95 18.09 11.93 -10.07
C ALA A 95 17.85 12.56 -11.47
N GLY A 96 16.62 12.46 -12.00
CA GLY A 96 16.21 13.06 -13.28
C GLY A 96 15.78 14.53 -13.21
N SER A 97 15.78 15.15 -12.02
CA SER A 97 15.48 16.58 -11.80
C SER A 97 16.75 17.42 -11.57
N CYS A 98 17.92 16.96 -12.01
CA CYS A 98 19.13 17.78 -12.05
C CYS A 98 19.18 18.63 -13.33
N GLU A 99 18.31 19.64 -13.41
CA GLU A 99 18.64 20.88 -14.12
C GLU A 99 18.68 22.03 -13.11
N ALA A 100 19.81 22.74 -13.14
CA ALA A 100 20.06 24.07 -12.56
C ALA A 100 20.06 24.22 -11.04
N VAL A 101 21.19 23.88 -10.38
CA VAL A 101 21.90 24.83 -9.51
C VAL A 101 23.41 24.53 -9.57
N SER A 102 24.08 25.07 -10.59
CA SER A 102 25.53 25.18 -10.59
C SER A 102 25.92 26.63 -10.87
N GLU A 103 25.72 27.49 -9.87
CA GLU A 103 26.44 28.74 -9.74
C GLU A 103 26.50 29.09 -8.26
N VAL A 104 27.71 29.01 -7.72
CA VAL A 104 28.36 29.85 -6.70
C VAL A 104 29.40 28.94 -6.06
N HIS A 105 30.63 28.98 -6.56
CA HIS A 105 31.89 29.05 -5.80
C HIS A 105 32.90 29.74 -6.71
#